data_AF-A0A838ABC0-F1
#
_entry.id   AF-A0A838ABC0-F1
#
_cell.length_a   1.000
_cell.length_b   1.000
_cell.length_c   1.000
_cell.angle_alpha   90.00
_cell.angle_beta   90.00
_cell.angle_gamma   90.00
#
_symmetry.space_group_name_H-M   'P 1'
#
loop_
_entity.id
_entity.type
_entity.pdbx_description
1 polymer ?
#
loop_
_entity_poly.entity_id
_entity_poly.type
_entity_poly.pdbx_seq_one_letter_code
_entity_poly.pdbx_strand_id
1 'polypeptide(L)'
;MTEPIPSSWELLDADALLAAQAMAEALPTPVRELGARAARELLASTPSDRPLTPLDRVEAVAVPTRSGHVRARLYHPPGSPAAGPRPALLYLHGGGFVLGTLDGVDEVCRAVAARSGWAVLSLQYRLAPEHPYPSALEDTLDTLAWLRESALDRGIDPDMIAVGGDSAGSNLAAALCLHLRDHGLPTPVSQVLVYPPVDDRFSTPSWTQFADAPLLTTADARWLWEQYIGPGHVGRADQYAAPMKAESLHGLPPALILTAEVDPLRDDAEAYAERLRRDGVPITAIRHSGVFHGFFTEVGVFTKTEAAIDDVVRHLRGIAPRTTTSTS
;
A
#
# COMPACT_ATOMS: atom_id res chain seq x y z
N MET A 1 -35.54 -11.97 4.10
CA MET A 1 -34.93 -12.18 5.43
C MET A 1 -33.48 -11.80 5.24
N THR A 2 -33.01 -10.74 5.90
CA THR A 2 -31.59 -10.36 5.91
C THR A 2 -30.81 -11.51 6.54
N GLU A 3 -29.80 -12.03 5.85
CA GLU A 3 -28.89 -13.02 6.44
C GLU A 3 -28.29 -12.43 7.73
N PRO A 4 -28.08 -13.26 8.77
CA PRO A 4 -27.46 -12.79 10.00
C PRO A 4 -26.05 -12.25 9.70
N ILE A 5 -25.76 -11.05 10.21
CA ILE A 5 -24.44 -10.42 10.10
C ILE A 5 -23.38 -11.39 10.68
N PRO A 6 -22.24 -11.62 10.00
CA PRO A 6 -21.19 -12.49 10.52
C PRO A 6 -20.71 -12.04 11.91
N SER A 7 -20.50 -12.98 12.83
CA SER A 7 -20.08 -12.67 14.22
C SER A 7 -18.82 -11.81 14.32
N SER A 8 -17.92 -11.89 13.34
CA SER A 8 -16.71 -11.06 13.28
C SER A 8 -17.00 -9.57 13.11
N TRP A 9 -18.17 -9.19 12.56
CA TRP A 9 -18.56 -7.80 12.38
C TRP A 9 -19.01 -7.15 13.68
N GLU A 10 -19.30 -7.92 14.73
CA GLU A 10 -19.60 -7.39 16.07
C GLU A 10 -18.39 -6.65 16.69
N LEU A 11 -17.19 -6.89 16.16
CA LEU A 11 -15.98 -6.18 16.55
C LEU A 11 -15.83 -4.81 15.89
N LEU A 12 -16.67 -4.47 14.90
CA LEU A 12 -16.57 -3.21 14.17
C LEU A 12 -17.15 -2.04 14.96
N ASP A 13 -16.48 -0.89 14.86
CA ASP A 13 -17.04 0.37 15.33
C ASP A 13 -18.26 0.77 14.47
N ALA A 14 -19.11 1.66 14.99
CA ALA A 14 -20.39 1.96 14.37
C ALA A 14 -20.28 2.52 12.94
N ASP A 15 -19.28 3.36 12.66
CA ASP A 15 -19.02 3.88 11.31
C ASP A 15 -18.53 2.77 10.37
N ALA A 16 -17.65 1.90 10.85
CA ALA A 16 -17.18 0.75 10.10
C ALA A 16 -18.30 -0.27 9.80
N LEU A 17 -19.18 -0.55 10.77
CA LEU A 17 -20.31 -1.44 10.55
C LEU A 17 -21.26 -0.88 9.48
N LEU A 18 -21.54 0.43 9.53
CA LEU A 18 -22.40 1.08 8.55
C LEU A 18 -21.77 1.05 7.15
N ALA A 19 -20.47 1.32 7.04
CA ALA A 19 -19.75 1.22 5.78
C ALA A 19 -19.77 -0.22 5.24
N ALA A 20 -19.52 -1.22 6.08
CA ALA A 20 -19.57 -2.63 5.71
C ALA A 20 -20.95 -3.04 5.15
N GLN A 21 -22.03 -2.60 5.78
CA GLN A 21 -23.40 -2.84 5.31
C GLN A 21 -23.66 -2.18 3.95
N ALA A 22 -23.30 -0.89 3.80
CA ALA A 22 -23.46 -0.17 2.55
C ALA A 22 -22.67 -0.82 1.40
N MET A 23 -21.46 -1.31 1.68
CA MET A 23 -20.62 -2.00 0.70
C MET A 23 -21.21 -3.35 0.30
N ALA A 24 -21.73 -4.14 1.26
CA ALA A 24 -22.38 -5.41 0.96
C ALA A 24 -23.63 -5.23 0.09
N GLU A 25 -24.37 -4.13 0.28
CA GLU A 25 -25.51 -3.77 -0.58
C GLU A 25 -25.10 -3.30 -1.98
N ALA A 26 -24.03 -2.49 -2.07
CA ALA A 26 -23.55 -1.94 -3.33
C ALA A 26 -22.79 -2.96 -4.20
N LEU A 27 -22.12 -3.93 -3.58
CA LEU A 27 -21.32 -4.95 -4.23
C LEU A 27 -21.77 -6.36 -3.81
N PRO A 28 -23.00 -6.79 -4.17
CA PRO A 28 -23.56 -8.05 -3.69
C PRO A 28 -22.89 -9.28 -4.32
N THR A 29 -22.18 -9.11 -5.43
CA THR A 29 -21.46 -10.19 -6.11
C THR A 29 -19.97 -10.11 -5.77
N PRO A 30 -19.36 -11.19 -5.26
CA PRO A 30 -17.94 -11.20 -4.94
C PRO A 30 -17.05 -10.91 -6.16
N VAL A 31 -15.92 -10.24 -5.94
CA VAL A 31 -15.01 -9.82 -7.02
C VAL A 31 -14.48 -11.00 -7.84
N ARG A 32 -14.28 -12.17 -7.21
CA ARG A 32 -13.84 -13.39 -7.89
C ARG A 32 -14.87 -13.93 -8.89
N GLU A 33 -16.16 -13.66 -8.67
CA GLU A 33 -17.26 -14.10 -9.53
C GLU A 33 -17.54 -13.07 -10.64
N LEU A 34 -17.40 -11.77 -10.33
CA LEU A 34 -17.43 -10.70 -11.33
C LEU A 34 -16.26 -10.81 -12.34
N GLY A 35 -15.09 -11.20 -11.84
CA GLY A 35 -13.84 -11.17 -12.59
C GLY A 35 -13.25 -9.77 -12.72
N ALA A 36 -11.96 -9.72 -13.10
CA ALA A 36 -11.15 -8.50 -13.05
C ALA A 36 -11.77 -7.32 -13.83
N ARG A 37 -12.21 -7.56 -15.07
CA ARG A 37 -12.75 -6.51 -15.93
C ARG A 37 -14.02 -5.88 -15.36
N ALA A 38 -15.02 -6.68 -15.01
CA ALA A 38 -16.28 -6.18 -14.50
C ALA A 38 -16.11 -5.53 -13.12
N ALA A 39 -15.26 -6.10 -12.26
CA ALA A 39 -14.94 -5.50 -10.97
C ALA A 39 -14.28 -4.11 -11.12
N ARG A 40 -13.34 -3.93 -12.07
CA ARG A 40 -12.73 -2.62 -12.37
C ARG A 40 -13.74 -1.61 -12.90
N GLU A 41 -14.63 -2.03 -13.80
CA GLU A 41 -15.68 -1.15 -14.35
C GLU A 41 -16.66 -0.70 -13.25
N LEU A 42 -17.01 -1.60 -12.32
CA LEU A 42 -17.93 -1.31 -11.22
C LEU A 42 -17.30 -0.45 -10.12
N LEU A 43 -16.02 -0.68 -9.81
CA LEU A 43 -15.26 0.04 -8.78
C LEU A 43 -14.51 1.26 -9.33
N ALA A 44 -14.74 1.62 -10.61
CA ALA A 44 -14.10 2.78 -11.22
C ALA A 44 -14.50 4.05 -10.46
N SER A 45 -13.53 4.68 -9.81
CA SER A 45 -13.68 5.99 -9.21
C SER A 45 -13.23 7.08 -10.18
N THR A 46 -13.80 8.26 -10.01
CA THR A 46 -13.34 9.48 -10.68
C THR A 46 -12.84 10.46 -9.62
N PRO A 47 -11.80 11.27 -9.92
CA PRO A 47 -11.37 12.31 -9.00
C PRO A 47 -12.53 13.23 -8.64
N SER A 48 -12.64 13.58 -7.36
CA SER A 48 -13.61 14.59 -6.93
C SER A 48 -13.19 15.97 -7.44
N ASP A 49 -14.11 16.73 -8.03
CA ASP A 49 -13.91 18.15 -8.36
C ASP A 49 -13.66 19.01 -7.10
N ARG A 50 -14.02 18.47 -5.93
CA ARG A 50 -13.85 19.10 -4.62
C ARG A 50 -13.26 18.05 -3.66
N PRO A 51 -11.93 17.80 -3.72
CA PRO A 51 -11.30 16.87 -2.78
C PRO A 51 -11.50 17.35 -1.34
N LEU A 52 -11.53 16.42 -0.38
CA LEU A 52 -11.68 16.77 1.03
C LEU A 52 -10.42 17.53 1.51
N THR A 53 -9.25 17.12 1.01
CA THR A 53 -7.96 17.76 1.26
C THR A 53 -7.49 18.53 0.03
N PRO A 54 -7.69 19.86 -0.03
CA PRO A 54 -7.19 20.66 -1.13
C PRO A 54 -5.65 20.73 -1.12
N LEU A 55 -5.05 20.65 -2.31
CA LEU A 55 -3.64 20.90 -2.55
C LEU A 55 -3.49 21.90 -3.70
N ASP A 56 -2.55 22.83 -3.56
CA ASP A 56 -2.29 23.87 -4.58
C ASP A 56 -1.77 23.27 -5.90
N ARG A 57 -1.08 22.13 -5.83
CA ARG A 57 -0.44 21.51 -7.00
C ARG A 57 -0.50 19.98 -6.92
N VAL A 58 -1.15 19.39 -7.92
CA VAL A 58 -1.20 17.95 -8.17
C VAL A 58 -0.97 17.73 -9.66
N GLU A 59 -0.01 16.88 -10.01
CA GLU A 59 0.46 16.72 -11.39
C GLU A 59 0.29 15.30 -11.90
N ALA A 60 -0.22 15.15 -13.12
CA ALA A 60 -0.12 13.90 -13.84
C ALA A 60 1.31 13.72 -14.36
N VAL A 61 1.86 12.53 -14.15
CA VAL A 61 3.23 12.17 -14.51
C VAL A 61 3.20 10.92 -15.37
N ALA A 62 3.97 10.90 -16.45
CA ALA A 62 4.28 9.69 -17.20
C ALA A 62 5.69 9.23 -16.81
N VAL A 63 5.79 8.05 -16.23
CA VAL A 63 7.06 7.48 -15.75
C VAL A 63 7.58 6.51 -16.81
N PRO A 64 8.78 6.71 -17.37
CA PRO A 64 9.41 5.74 -18.25
C PRO A 64 9.79 4.48 -17.48
N THR A 65 9.53 3.33 -18.08
CA THR A 65 9.81 1.99 -17.54
C THR A 65 10.35 1.09 -18.66
N ARG A 66 10.85 -0.09 -18.31
CA ARG A 66 11.24 -1.11 -19.29
C ARG A 66 10.10 -1.55 -20.21
N SER A 67 8.85 -1.36 -19.79
CA SER A 67 7.64 -1.72 -20.55
C SER A 67 7.01 -0.56 -21.33
N GLY A 68 7.66 0.60 -21.37
CA GLY A 68 7.12 1.82 -21.98
C GLY A 68 6.87 2.88 -20.91
N HIS A 69 5.63 3.35 -20.76
CA HIS A 69 5.30 4.35 -19.73
C HIS A 69 4.17 3.85 -18.84
N VAL A 70 4.30 4.12 -17.54
CA VAL A 70 3.22 3.97 -16.56
C VAL A 70 2.78 5.35 -16.07
N ARG A 71 1.52 5.46 -15.68
CA ARG A 71 0.98 6.73 -15.17
C ARG A 71 1.31 6.86 -13.69
N ALA A 72 1.51 8.09 -13.23
CA ALA A 72 1.63 8.42 -11.83
C ALA A 72 0.97 9.78 -11.55
N ARG A 73 0.72 10.07 -10.27
CA ARG A 73 0.26 11.37 -9.81
C ARG A 73 1.18 11.89 -8.72
N LEU A 74 1.73 13.08 -8.92
CA LEU A 74 2.61 13.75 -7.96
C LEU A 74 1.81 14.80 -7.18
N TYR A 75 1.72 14.60 -5.87
CA TYR A 75 1.06 15.49 -4.93
C TYR A 75 2.12 16.34 -4.22
N HIS A 76 2.02 17.65 -4.37
CA HIS A 76 2.95 18.56 -3.70
C HIS A 76 2.39 19.00 -2.35
N PRO A 77 3.16 18.84 -1.26
CA PRO A 77 2.78 19.34 0.05
C PRO A 77 2.65 20.87 0.05
N PRO A 78 1.77 21.45 0.88
CA PRO A 78 1.62 22.89 1.03
C PRO A 78 2.92 23.62 1.42
N GLY A 79 2.93 24.93 1.19
CA GLY A 79 4.05 25.83 1.48
C GLY A 79 5.07 25.90 0.35
N SER A 80 5.91 26.94 0.34
CA SER A 80 7.00 27.09 -0.63
C SER A 80 8.22 26.27 -0.20
N PRO A 81 8.97 25.62 -1.12
CA PRO A 81 10.25 24.99 -0.81
C PRO A 81 11.34 26.03 -0.51
N ALA A 82 11.09 26.92 0.46
CA ALA A 82 12.05 27.92 0.94
C ALA A 82 13.29 27.26 1.60
N ALA A 83 13.23 25.96 1.88
CA ALA A 83 14.27 25.16 2.55
C ALA A 83 14.99 24.16 1.63
N GLY A 84 14.74 24.16 0.31
CA GLY A 84 15.36 23.22 -0.64
C GLY A 84 14.47 22.02 -1.03
N PRO A 85 15.06 20.98 -1.66
CA PRO A 85 14.33 19.78 -2.08
C PRO A 85 13.66 19.06 -0.90
N ARG A 86 12.48 18.49 -1.13
CA ARG A 86 11.65 17.85 -0.11
C ARG A 86 11.80 16.33 -0.11
N PRO A 87 11.55 15.65 1.02
CA PRO A 87 11.44 14.20 1.01
C PRO A 87 10.19 13.75 0.22
N ALA A 88 10.20 12.52 -0.29
CA ALA A 88 9.10 11.97 -1.08
C ALA A 88 8.71 10.55 -0.66
N LEU A 89 7.42 10.25 -0.76
CA LEU A 89 6.85 8.91 -0.61
C LEU A 89 6.43 8.40 -2.00
N LEU A 90 7.04 7.32 -2.47
CA LEU A 90 6.50 6.52 -3.56
C LEU A 90 5.34 5.69 -3.01
N TYR A 91 4.11 6.04 -3.38
CA TYR A 91 2.89 5.38 -2.91
C TYR A 91 2.38 4.38 -3.95
N LEU A 92 2.06 3.17 -3.49
CA LEU A 92 1.58 2.05 -4.29
C LEU A 92 0.17 1.71 -3.81
N HIS A 93 -0.82 1.82 -4.68
CA HIS A 93 -2.21 1.56 -4.31
C HIS A 93 -2.48 0.07 -4.07
N GLY A 94 -3.47 -0.26 -3.24
CA GLY A 94 -3.99 -1.61 -3.07
C GLY A 94 -4.88 -2.10 -4.22
N GLY A 95 -5.74 -3.07 -3.93
CA GLY A 95 -6.63 -3.70 -4.94
C GLY A 95 -6.18 -5.09 -5.39
N GLY A 96 -5.40 -5.81 -4.56
CA GLY A 96 -5.03 -7.20 -4.83
C GLY A 96 -4.26 -7.41 -6.14
N PHE A 97 -3.47 -6.41 -6.57
CA PHE A 97 -2.72 -6.39 -7.84
C PHE A 97 -3.57 -6.44 -9.12
N VAL A 98 -4.89 -6.54 -8.96
CA VAL A 98 -5.88 -6.73 -10.03
C VAL A 98 -6.74 -5.49 -10.20
N LEU A 99 -7.01 -4.79 -9.11
CA LEU A 99 -7.88 -3.62 -9.01
C LEU A 99 -7.05 -2.39 -8.58
N GLY A 100 -7.75 -1.29 -8.32
CA GLY A 100 -7.14 -0.06 -7.81
C GLY A 100 -6.72 0.91 -8.90
N THR A 101 -6.78 2.19 -8.56
CA THR A 101 -6.48 3.30 -9.47
C THR A 101 -5.82 4.42 -8.68
N LEU A 102 -5.19 5.36 -9.39
CA LEU A 102 -4.77 6.64 -8.80
C LEU A 102 -5.93 7.39 -8.14
N ASP A 103 -7.15 7.20 -8.63
CA ASP A 103 -8.35 7.90 -8.16
C ASP A 103 -8.87 7.31 -6.85
N GLY A 104 -8.79 5.98 -6.69
CA GLY A 104 -9.19 5.29 -5.46
C GLY A 104 -8.33 5.63 -4.25
N VAL A 105 -7.10 6.09 -4.45
CA VAL A 105 -6.17 6.51 -3.38
C VAL A 105 -5.89 8.01 -3.38
N ASP A 106 -6.64 8.80 -4.17
CA ASP A 106 -6.33 10.21 -4.37
C ASP A 106 -6.40 10.99 -3.06
N GLU A 107 -7.46 10.78 -2.29
CA GLU A 107 -7.70 11.52 -1.06
C GLU A 107 -6.69 11.16 0.04
N VAL A 108 -6.33 9.89 0.20
CA VAL A 108 -5.30 9.50 1.18
C VAL A 108 -3.92 10.03 0.79
N CYS A 109 -3.57 10.03 -0.50
CA CYS A 109 -2.32 10.65 -0.98
C CYS A 109 -2.30 12.17 -0.73
N ARG A 110 -3.43 12.86 -0.93
CA ARG A 110 -3.57 14.29 -0.60
C ARG A 110 -3.39 14.55 0.89
N ALA A 111 -4.09 13.78 1.73
CA ALA A 111 -4.02 13.91 3.18
C ALA A 111 -2.59 13.67 3.70
N VAL A 112 -1.92 12.62 3.23
CA VAL A 112 -0.52 12.34 3.59
C VAL A 112 0.40 13.47 3.12
N ALA A 113 0.30 13.94 1.88
CA ALA A 113 1.13 15.05 1.38
C ALA A 113 0.89 16.34 2.19
N ALA A 114 -0.38 16.71 2.39
CA ALA A 114 -0.78 17.91 3.12
C ALA A 114 -0.25 17.93 4.55
N ARG A 115 -0.33 16.80 5.24
CA ARG A 115 0.00 16.71 6.66
C ARG A 115 1.45 16.35 6.93
N SER A 116 2.13 15.59 6.07
CA SER A 116 3.52 15.18 6.33
C SER A 116 4.54 16.24 5.95
N GLY A 117 4.25 17.05 4.93
CA GLY A 117 5.25 17.91 4.29
C GLY A 117 6.11 17.17 3.26
N TRP A 118 5.86 15.89 3.03
CA TRP A 118 6.49 15.07 2.00
C TRP A 118 5.72 15.18 0.69
N ALA A 119 6.44 15.15 -0.44
CA ALA A 119 5.82 14.87 -1.73
C ALA A 119 5.30 13.43 -1.76
N VAL A 120 4.20 13.18 -2.46
CA VAL A 120 3.70 11.82 -2.68
C VAL A 120 3.65 11.57 -4.17
N LEU A 121 4.31 10.52 -4.66
CA LEU A 121 4.18 10.05 -6.03
C LEU A 121 3.37 8.74 -6.01
N SER A 122 2.09 8.80 -6.38
CA SER A 122 1.24 7.61 -6.48
C SER A 122 1.39 6.97 -7.85
N LEU A 123 1.68 5.67 -7.90
CA LEU A 123 1.98 4.93 -9.13
C LEU A 123 0.78 4.09 -9.61
N GLN A 124 0.45 4.18 -10.89
CA GLN A 124 -0.49 3.29 -11.58
C GLN A 124 0.29 2.16 -12.27
N TYR A 125 0.75 1.19 -11.49
CA TYR A 125 1.49 0.03 -12.00
C TYR A 125 0.57 -0.89 -12.84
N ARG A 126 1.17 -1.73 -13.69
CA ARG A 126 0.44 -2.72 -14.50
C ARG A 126 -0.25 -3.76 -13.63
N LEU A 127 -1.49 -4.10 -13.96
CA LEU A 127 -2.34 -4.99 -13.17
C LEU A 127 -2.43 -6.40 -13.77
N ALA A 128 -2.57 -7.38 -12.88
CA ALA A 128 -2.95 -8.74 -13.21
C ALA A 128 -4.46 -8.83 -13.51
N PRO A 129 -4.94 -9.80 -14.30
CA PRO A 129 -4.20 -10.92 -14.89
C PRO A 129 -3.49 -10.59 -16.21
N GLU A 130 -3.67 -9.39 -16.79
CA GLU A 130 -3.04 -9.02 -18.06
C GLU A 130 -1.51 -8.94 -17.94
N HIS A 131 -1.03 -8.52 -16.77
CA HIS A 131 0.37 -8.40 -16.44
C HIS A 131 0.65 -9.05 -15.07
N PRO A 132 0.73 -10.39 -15.00
CA PRO A 132 1.00 -11.09 -13.74
C PRO A 132 2.41 -10.79 -13.23
N TYR A 133 2.71 -11.28 -12.04
CA TYR A 133 4.03 -11.24 -11.40
C TYR A 133 5.14 -11.66 -12.39
N PRO A 134 6.24 -10.88 -12.50
CA PRO A 134 6.65 -9.76 -11.64
C PRO A 134 6.30 -8.34 -12.17
N SER A 135 5.40 -8.18 -13.14
CA SER A 135 5.21 -6.92 -13.88
C SER A 135 5.02 -5.67 -13.00
N ALA A 136 4.17 -5.73 -11.97
CA ALA A 136 3.93 -4.62 -11.05
C ALA A 136 5.16 -4.25 -10.20
N LEU A 137 5.96 -5.25 -9.81
CA LEU A 137 7.21 -5.03 -9.09
C LEU A 137 8.26 -4.39 -10.00
N GLU A 138 8.35 -4.81 -11.26
CA GLU A 138 9.24 -4.18 -12.24
C GLU A 138 8.90 -2.70 -12.46
N ASP A 139 7.61 -2.37 -12.60
CA ASP A 139 7.16 -0.97 -12.74
C ASP A 139 7.51 -0.15 -11.50
N THR A 140 7.43 -0.75 -10.32
CA THR A 140 7.80 -0.12 -9.05
C THR A 140 9.30 0.14 -8.96
N LEU A 141 10.13 -0.84 -9.35
CA LEU A 141 11.60 -0.71 -9.41
C LEU A 141 12.02 0.39 -10.38
N ASP A 142 11.47 0.38 -11.60
CA ASP A 142 11.79 1.37 -12.63
C ASP A 142 11.32 2.77 -12.20
N THR A 143 10.17 2.87 -11.53
CA THR A 143 9.65 4.14 -11.00
C THR A 143 10.54 4.71 -9.91
N LEU A 144 11.04 3.90 -8.98
CA LEU A 144 11.96 4.38 -7.95
C LEU A 144 13.29 4.87 -8.56
N ALA A 145 13.84 4.12 -9.53
CA ALA A 145 15.06 4.51 -10.22
C ALA A 145 14.88 5.86 -10.95
N TRP A 146 13.80 5.99 -11.72
CA TRP A 146 13.45 7.23 -12.41
C TRP A 146 13.19 8.39 -11.45
N LEU A 147 12.52 8.14 -10.31
CA LEU A 147 12.24 9.18 -9.33
C LEU A 147 13.53 9.72 -8.73
N ARG A 148 14.50 8.87 -8.43
CA ARG A 148 15.83 9.30 -7.96
C ARG A 148 16.59 10.12 -8.98
N GLU A 149 16.58 9.69 -10.24
CA GLU A 149 17.26 10.39 -11.33
C GLU A 149 16.65 11.77 -11.62
N SER A 150 15.32 11.87 -11.53
CA SER A 150 14.58 13.12 -11.81
C SER A 150 14.20 13.92 -10.55
N ALA A 151 14.70 13.53 -9.37
CA ALA A 151 14.24 14.05 -8.08
C ALA A 151 14.38 15.58 -7.98
N LEU A 152 15.59 16.08 -8.26
CA LEU A 152 15.92 17.50 -8.09
C LEU A 152 15.09 18.41 -8.99
N ASP A 153 14.84 17.99 -10.24
CA ASP A 153 13.98 18.72 -11.20
C ASP A 153 12.53 18.83 -10.70
N ARG A 154 12.12 17.91 -9.82
CA ARG A 154 10.80 17.86 -9.19
C ARG A 154 10.77 18.50 -7.80
N GLY A 155 11.89 19.06 -7.36
CA GLY A 155 12.05 19.62 -6.01
C GLY A 155 12.03 18.54 -4.92
N ILE A 156 12.45 17.32 -5.25
CA ILE A 156 12.55 16.17 -4.35
C ILE A 156 14.03 15.90 -4.04
N ASP A 157 14.32 15.57 -2.80
CA ASP A 157 15.62 15.08 -2.36
C ASP A 157 15.76 13.59 -2.74
N PRO A 158 16.69 13.21 -3.63
CA PRO A 158 16.86 11.83 -4.09
C PRO A 158 17.28 10.85 -2.98
N ASP A 159 17.89 11.36 -1.91
CA ASP A 159 18.36 10.56 -0.78
C ASP A 159 17.28 10.42 0.31
N MET A 160 16.15 11.11 0.18
CA MET A 160 15.04 11.11 1.13
C MET A 160 13.73 10.61 0.52
N ILE A 161 13.81 9.43 -0.11
CA ILE A 161 12.66 8.74 -0.68
C ILE A 161 12.29 7.55 0.18
N ALA A 162 11.06 7.56 0.71
CA ALA A 162 10.40 6.40 1.31
C ALA A 162 9.52 5.70 0.28
N VAL A 163 9.20 4.43 0.51
CA VAL A 163 8.18 3.69 -0.25
C VAL A 163 7.05 3.29 0.69
N GLY A 164 5.83 3.22 0.18
CA GLY A 164 4.73 2.69 0.96
C GLY A 164 3.49 2.44 0.13
N GLY A 165 2.46 1.95 0.79
CA GLY A 165 1.21 1.64 0.14
C GLY A 165 0.24 0.94 1.07
N ASP A 166 -0.86 0.51 0.49
CA ASP A 166 -1.92 -0.23 1.15
C ASP A 166 -2.14 -1.59 0.47
N SER A 167 -2.43 -2.63 1.26
CA SER A 167 -2.74 -3.97 0.78
C SER A 167 -1.71 -4.48 -0.25
N ALA A 168 -2.11 -4.84 -1.47
CA ALA A 168 -1.19 -5.22 -2.54
C ALA A 168 -0.04 -4.22 -2.78
N GLY A 169 -0.29 -2.91 -2.63
CA GLY A 169 0.75 -1.89 -2.76
C GLY A 169 1.78 -1.93 -1.63
N SER A 170 1.39 -2.28 -0.40
CA SER A 170 2.36 -2.49 0.68
C SER A 170 3.14 -3.79 0.52
N ASN A 171 2.58 -4.82 -0.10
CA ASN A 171 3.38 -5.97 -0.55
C ASN A 171 4.47 -5.54 -1.55
N LEU A 172 4.10 -4.77 -2.59
CA LEU A 172 5.07 -4.25 -3.57
C LEU A 172 6.15 -3.39 -2.92
N ALA A 173 5.79 -2.58 -1.91
CA ALA A 173 6.75 -1.77 -1.15
C ALA A 173 7.77 -2.65 -0.40
N ALA A 174 7.31 -3.70 0.29
CA ALA A 174 8.19 -4.65 0.98
C ALA A 174 9.07 -5.43 -0.02
N ALA A 175 8.49 -5.90 -1.12
CA ALA A 175 9.18 -6.61 -2.19
C ALA A 175 10.27 -5.76 -2.85
N LEU A 176 9.98 -4.48 -3.11
CA LEU A 176 10.96 -3.50 -3.62
C LEU A 176 12.16 -3.40 -2.67
N CYS A 177 11.92 -3.26 -1.37
CA CYS A 177 13.00 -3.15 -0.38
C CYS A 177 13.85 -4.44 -0.31
N LEU A 178 13.21 -5.62 -0.33
CA LEU A 178 13.90 -6.91 -0.40
C LEU A 178 14.77 -6.99 -1.66
N HIS A 179 14.20 -6.69 -2.82
CA HIS A 179 14.90 -6.76 -4.11
C HIS A 179 16.12 -5.85 -4.13
N LEU A 180 15.97 -4.58 -3.73
CA LEU A 180 17.08 -3.63 -3.73
C LEU A 180 18.23 -4.09 -2.81
N ARG A 181 17.89 -4.54 -1.59
CA ARG A 181 18.89 -5.04 -0.65
C ARG A 181 19.63 -6.26 -1.21
N ASP A 182 18.92 -7.24 -1.75
CA ASP A 182 19.52 -8.49 -2.26
C ASP A 182 20.45 -8.25 -3.44
N HIS A 183 20.23 -7.17 -4.20
CA HIS A 183 21.05 -6.78 -5.33
C HIS A 183 22.09 -5.70 -4.97
N GLY A 184 22.26 -5.36 -3.69
CA GLY A 184 23.22 -4.35 -3.24
C GLY A 184 22.92 -2.93 -3.71
N LEU A 185 21.66 -2.65 -4.04
CA LEU A 185 21.20 -1.35 -4.52
C LEU A 185 20.74 -0.46 -3.35
N PRO A 186 20.81 0.89 -3.47
CA PRO A 186 20.35 1.79 -2.42
C PRO A 186 18.86 1.57 -2.11
N THR A 187 18.53 1.30 -0.86
CA THR A 187 17.13 1.14 -0.40
C THR A 187 16.47 2.50 -0.13
N PRO A 188 15.12 2.59 -0.13
CA PRO A 188 14.39 3.73 0.42
C PRO A 188 14.80 4.01 1.87
N VAL A 189 14.56 5.22 2.37
CA VAL A 189 14.85 5.59 3.77
C VAL A 189 13.88 4.95 4.76
N SER A 190 12.73 4.50 4.29
CA SER A 190 11.71 3.81 5.08
C SER A 190 10.73 3.06 4.17
N GLN A 191 10.05 2.07 4.74
CA GLN A 191 8.88 1.40 4.15
C GLN A 191 7.61 1.61 5.01
N VAL A 192 6.51 2.06 4.43
CA VAL A 192 5.20 2.24 5.10
C VAL A 192 4.23 1.20 4.57
N LEU A 193 3.88 0.22 5.40
CA LEU A 193 3.15 -0.97 5.00
C LEU A 193 1.78 -1.01 5.69
N VAL A 194 0.73 -0.60 4.98
CA VAL A 194 -0.63 -0.65 5.51
C VAL A 194 -1.26 -1.99 5.12
N TYR A 195 -1.61 -2.80 6.12
CA TYR A 195 -2.18 -4.16 6.08
C TYR A 195 -1.61 -5.07 4.97
N PRO A 196 -0.28 -5.29 4.92
CA PRO A 196 0.37 -5.95 3.79
C PRO A 196 0.07 -7.46 3.69
N PRO A 197 -0.34 -7.96 2.50
CA PRO A 197 -0.35 -9.40 2.21
C PRO A 197 1.08 -9.87 1.95
N VAL A 198 1.72 -10.48 2.95
CA VAL A 198 3.16 -10.82 2.92
C VAL A 198 3.43 -12.32 2.75
N ASP A 199 2.41 -13.15 2.82
CA ASP A 199 2.49 -14.61 2.82
C ASP A 199 1.45 -15.18 1.86
N ASP A 200 1.72 -16.37 1.31
CA ASP A 200 0.87 -17.08 0.36
C ASP A 200 0.33 -18.41 0.89
N ARG A 201 0.51 -18.68 2.18
CA ARG A 201 0.05 -19.92 2.83
C ARG A 201 -1.41 -19.89 3.25
N PHE A 202 -1.98 -18.71 3.51
CA PHE A 202 -3.37 -18.53 3.94
C PHE A 202 -3.74 -19.42 5.15
N SER A 203 -2.88 -19.43 6.18
CA SER A 203 -2.91 -20.45 7.25
C SER A 203 -2.93 -19.91 8.67
N THR A 204 -2.66 -18.61 8.87
CA THR A 204 -2.76 -17.98 10.18
C THR A 204 -4.22 -17.87 10.64
N PRO A 205 -4.48 -17.76 11.97
CA PRO A 205 -5.84 -17.78 12.51
C PRO A 205 -6.78 -16.73 11.91
N SER A 206 -6.29 -15.52 11.59
CA SER A 206 -7.08 -14.45 10.97
C SER A 206 -7.76 -14.86 9.67
N TRP A 207 -7.16 -15.75 8.86
CA TRP A 207 -7.79 -16.27 7.64
C TRP A 207 -9.06 -17.08 7.88
N THR A 208 -9.19 -17.70 9.05
CA THR A 208 -10.42 -18.42 9.42
C THR A 208 -11.35 -17.53 10.24
N GLN A 209 -10.80 -16.78 11.20
CA GLN A 209 -11.58 -15.91 12.08
C GLN A 209 -12.30 -14.79 11.31
N PHE A 210 -11.68 -14.26 10.27
CA PHE A 210 -12.21 -13.14 9.48
C PHE A 210 -12.46 -13.53 8.03
N ALA A 211 -12.81 -14.81 7.78
CA ALA A 211 -13.00 -15.33 6.43
C ALA A 211 -13.99 -14.50 5.59
N ASP A 212 -15.00 -13.93 6.23
CA ASP A 212 -16.07 -13.11 5.66
C ASP A 212 -15.96 -11.62 6.07
N ALA A 213 -14.74 -11.12 6.26
CA ALA A 213 -14.53 -9.70 6.55
C ALA A 213 -15.08 -8.82 5.40
N PRO A 214 -15.60 -7.62 5.72
CA PRO A 214 -16.02 -6.68 4.68
C PRO A 214 -14.86 -6.33 3.75
N LEU A 215 -15.18 -6.04 2.49
CA LEU A 215 -14.27 -5.74 1.37
C LEU A 215 -13.34 -6.88 0.93
N LEU A 216 -12.76 -7.65 1.86
CA LEU A 216 -11.81 -8.72 1.56
C LEU A 216 -12.17 -10.01 2.28
N THR A 217 -12.84 -10.90 1.55
CA THR A 217 -13.03 -12.28 2.01
C THR A 217 -11.77 -13.12 1.76
N THR A 218 -11.63 -14.23 2.50
CA THR A 218 -10.55 -15.20 2.25
C THR A 218 -10.64 -15.81 0.85
N ALA A 219 -11.85 -16.05 0.35
CA ALA A 219 -12.06 -16.58 -0.98
C ALA A 219 -11.61 -15.58 -2.06
N ASP A 220 -11.94 -14.30 -1.91
CA ASP A 220 -11.52 -13.26 -2.85
C ASP A 220 -10.01 -13.02 -2.78
N ALA A 221 -9.41 -13.02 -1.60
CA ALA A 221 -7.96 -12.89 -1.43
C ALA A 221 -7.18 -14.01 -2.14
N ARG A 222 -7.64 -15.26 -2.04
CA ARG A 222 -7.03 -16.40 -2.76
C ARG A 222 -7.14 -16.23 -4.26
N TRP A 223 -8.30 -15.81 -4.76
CA TRP A 223 -8.51 -15.57 -6.17
C TRP A 223 -7.62 -14.42 -6.70
N LEU A 224 -7.53 -13.30 -5.96
CA LEU A 224 -6.65 -12.18 -6.29
C LEU A 224 -5.18 -12.62 -6.37
N TRP A 225 -4.74 -13.44 -5.42
CA TRP A 225 -3.39 -14.02 -5.43
C TRP A 225 -3.13 -14.91 -6.65
N GLU A 226 -4.10 -15.76 -7.03
CA GLU A 226 -4.00 -16.58 -8.24
C GLU A 226 -3.86 -15.73 -9.51
N GLN A 227 -4.61 -14.62 -9.61
CA GLN A 227 -4.47 -13.69 -10.73
C GLN A 227 -3.09 -13.04 -10.75
N TYR A 228 -2.63 -12.58 -9.57
CA TYR A 228 -1.34 -11.91 -9.41
C TYR A 228 -0.18 -12.80 -9.80
N ILE A 229 -0.08 -14.00 -9.22
CA ILE A 229 1.02 -14.94 -9.49
C ILE A 229 0.97 -15.43 -10.94
N GLY A 230 -0.25 -15.64 -11.45
CA GLY A 230 -0.48 -16.13 -12.80
C GLY A 230 0.03 -17.56 -13.02
N PRO A 231 -0.26 -18.14 -14.20
CA PRO A 231 0.03 -19.55 -14.47
C PRO A 231 1.53 -19.90 -14.48
N GLY A 232 2.41 -18.92 -14.70
CA GLY A 232 3.85 -19.14 -14.79
C GLY A 232 4.54 -19.41 -13.45
N HIS A 233 3.92 -19.04 -12.33
CA HIS A 233 4.56 -19.03 -11.01
C HIS A 233 3.75 -19.79 -9.93
N VAL A 234 2.73 -20.57 -10.33
CA VAL A 234 1.91 -21.36 -9.39
C VAL A 234 2.79 -22.31 -8.57
N GLY A 235 2.73 -22.18 -7.24
CA GLY A 235 3.54 -22.96 -6.30
C GLY A 235 5.03 -22.61 -6.31
N ARG A 236 5.42 -21.53 -6.99
CA ARG A 236 6.81 -21.08 -7.16
C ARG A 236 7.01 -19.61 -6.80
N ALA A 237 6.05 -19.00 -6.10
CA ALA A 237 6.18 -17.65 -5.59
C ALA A 237 7.42 -17.55 -4.68
N ASP A 238 8.33 -16.67 -5.04
CA ASP A 238 9.57 -16.40 -4.31
C ASP A 238 9.34 -15.34 -3.21
N GLN A 239 10.43 -14.86 -2.61
CA GLN A 239 10.39 -13.81 -1.58
C GLN A 239 9.96 -12.43 -2.09
N TYR A 240 10.00 -12.17 -3.39
CA TYR A 240 9.56 -10.88 -3.95
C TYR A 240 8.07 -10.89 -4.31
N ALA A 241 7.47 -12.06 -4.46
CA ALA A 241 6.01 -12.20 -4.48
C ALA A 241 5.43 -12.30 -3.05
N ALA A 242 6.05 -13.09 -2.17
CA ALA A 242 5.63 -13.30 -0.78
C ALA A 242 6.79 -12.96 0.18
N PRO A 243 6.92 -11.69 0.62
CA PRO A 243 7.99 -11.19 1.50
C PRO A 243 8.32 -12.06 2.73
N MET A 244 7.33 -12.75 3.30
CA MET A 244 7.52 -13.65 4.44
C MET A 244 8.53 -14.78 4.14
N LYS A 245 8.68 -15.18 2.87
CA LYS A 245 9.59 -16.26 2.43
C LYS A 245 11.06 -15.88 2.38
N ALA A 246 11.41 -14.60 2.51
CA ALA A 246 12.82 -14.19 2.51
C ALA A 246 13.60 -14.96 3.57
N GLU A 247 14.85 -15.37 3.34
CA GLU A 247 15.63 -16.09 4.36
C GLU A 247 16.05 -15.17 5.51
N SER A 248 16.23 -13.88 5.22
CA SER A 248 16.55 -12.83 6.20
C SER A 248 15.86 -11.52 5.81
N LEU A 249 15.40 -10.77 6.81
CA LEU A 249 14.92 -9.39 6.69
C LEU A 249 15.96 -8.37 7.17
N HIS A 250 17.15 -8.83 7.59
CA HIS A 250 18.23 -7.95 8.01
C HIS A 250 18.60 -6.97 6.87
N GLY A 251 18.97 -5.74 7.23
CA GLY A 251 19.37 -4.71 6.28
C GLY A 251 18.23 -4.06 5.49
N LEU A 252 16.97 -4.43 5.76
CA LEU A 252 15.82 -3.68 5.25
C LEU A 252 15.70 -2.31 5.93
N PRO A 253 15.10 -1.31 5.24
CA PRO A 253 14.92 0.00 5.84
C PRO A 253 13.89 -0.03 6.98
N PRO A 254 13.94 0.96 7.90
CA PRO A 254 12.94 1.14 8.95
C PRO A 254 11.51 1.04 8.43
N ALA A 255 10.64 0.47 9.23
CA ALA A 255 9.28 0.15 8.82
C ALA A 255 8.22 0.75 9.76
N LEU A 256 7.09 1.14 9.17
CA LEU A 256 5.80 1.27 9.86
C LEU A 256 4.87 0.20 9.29
N ILE A 257 4.26 -0.62 10.16
CA ILE A 257 3.21 -1.56 9.77
C ILE A 257 1.92 -1.18 10.48
N LEU A 258 0.88 -0.90 9.71
CA LEU A 258 -0.47 -0.71 10.22
C LEU A 258 -1.31 -1.95 9.89
N THR A 259 -2.15 -2.40 10.82
CA THR A 259 -3.08 -3.52 10.59
C THR A 259 -4.49 -3.16 11.03
N ALA A 260 -5.49 -3.76 10.39
CA ALA A 260 -6.88 -3.70 10.82
C ALA A 260 -7.22 -4.92 11.69
N GLU A 261 -8.10 -4.75 12.69
CA GLU A 261 -8.48 -5.83 13.59
C GLU A 261 -9.29 -6.94 12.90
N VAL A 262 -10.23 -6.55 12.02
CA VAL A 262 -11.12 -7.46 11.28
C VAL A 262 -10.60 -7.61 9.85
N ASP A 263 -9.49 -8.31 9.70
CA ASP A 263 -8.78 -8.49 8.42
C ASP A 263 -8.16 -9.89 8.33
N PRO A 264 -8.43 -10.67 7.26
CA PRO A 264 -7.76 -11.95 7.02
C PRO A 264 -6.23 -11.86 7.03
N LEU A 265 -5.65 -10.73 6.59
CA LEU A 265 -4.20 -10.52 6.47
C LEU A 265 -3.52 -10.17 7.79
N ARG A 266 -4.29 -9.86 8.84
CA ARG A 266 -3.79 -9.26 10.08
C ARG A 266 -2.63 -10.06 10.67
N ASP A 267 -2.82 -11.35 10.89
CA ASP A 267 -1.83 -12.16 11.62
C ASP A 267 -0.55 -12.38 10.78
N ASP A 268 -0.66 -12.43 9.44
CA ASP A 268 0.51 -12.52 8.55
C ASP A 268 1.33 -11.23 8.59
N ALA A 269 0.68 -10.07 8.53
CA ALA A 269 1.32 -8.76 8.61
C ALA A 269 2.01 -8.55 9.98
N GLU A 270 1.37 -8.95 11.07
CA GLU A 270 1.95 -8.88 12.41
C GLU A 270 3.11 -9.86 12.61
N ALA A 271 3.00 -11.07 12.06
CA ALA A 271 4.11 -12.02 12.05
C ALA A 271 5.32 -11.46 11.28
N TYR A 272 5.10 -10.71 10.20
CA TYR A 272 6.17 -10.06 9.44
C TYR A 272 6.80 -8.92 10.23
N ALA A 273 5.99 -8.13 10.95
CA ALA A 273 6.49 -7.11 11.87
C ALA A 273 7.40 -7.70 12.96
N GLU A 274 7.01 -8.84 13.52
CA GLU A 274 7.82 -9.54 14.52
C GLU A 274 9.10 -10.11 13.91
N ARG A 275 9.05 -10.56 12.65
CA ARG A 275 10.25 -11.01 11.94
C ARG A 275 11.22 -9.86 11.63
N LEU A 276 10.72 -8.70 11.21
CA LEU A 276 11.53 -7.49 11.03
C LEU A 276 12.25 -7.13 12.34
N ARG A 277 11.53 -7.15 13.47
CA ARG A 277 12.10 -6.89 14.80
C ARG A 277 13.21 -7.88 15.13
N ARG A 278 12.98 -9.18 14.91
CA ARG A 278 13.95 -10.25 15.19
C ARG A 278 15.23 -10.11 14.37
N ASP A 279 15.10 -9.69 13.11
CA ASP A 279 16.24 -9.52 12.21
C ASP A 279 16.92 -8.13 12.36
N GLY A 280 16.53 -7.37 13.38
CA GLY A 280 17.15 -6.11 13.79
C GLY A 280 16.71 -4.89 12.99
N VAL A 281 15.61 -4.96 12.25
CA VAL A 281 15.04 -3.82 11.51
C VAL A 281 14.24 -2.94 12.47
N PRO A 282 14.49 -1.61 12.53
CA PRO A 282 13.64 -0.70 13.30
C PRO A 282 12.20 -0.73 12.79
N ILE A 283 11.24 -1.03 13.67
CA ILE A 283 9.84 -1.24 13.29
C ILE A 283 8.89 -0.64 14.33
N THR A 284 7.90 0.10 13.84
CA THR A 284 6.69 0.44 14.57
C THR A 284 5.54 -0.37 13.99
N ALA A 285 4.80 -1.11 14.83
CA ALA A 285 3.65 -1.88 14.41
C ALA A 285 2.41 -1.47 15.23
N ILE A 286 1.32 -1.11 14.55
CA ILE A 286 0.10 -0.60 15.18
C ILE A 286 -1.09 -1.36 14.61
N ARG A 287 -1.93 -1.88 15.50
CA ARG A 287 -3.25 -2.44 15.13
C ARG A 287 -4.32 -1.39 15.42
N HIS A 288 -5.13 -1.08 14.41
CA HIS A 288 -6.35 -0.30 14.59
C HIS A 288 -7.50 -1.28 14.87
N SER A 289 -8.06 -1.20 16.08
CA SER A 289 -9.27 -1.94 16.45
C SER A 289 -10.49 -1.45 15.69
N GLY A 290 -11.61 -2.18 15.69
CA GLY A 290 -12.90 -1.65 15.22
C GLY A 290 -13.03 -1.41 13.72
N VAL A 291 -12.01 -1.73 12.93
CA VAL A 291 -11.97 -1.50 11.47
C VAL A 291 -11.62 -2.77 10.71
N PHE A 292 -11.98 -2.79 9.43
CA PHE A 292 -11.71 -3.88 8.50
C PHE A 292 -10.71 -3.47 7.41
N HIS A 293 -10.31 -4.44 6.58
CA HIS A 293 -9.40 -4.23 5.46
C HIS A 293 -9.85 -3.05 4.56
N GLY A 294 -8.91 -2.22 4.11
CA GLY A 294 -9.22 -1.07 3.25
C GLY A 294 -9.57 0.23 3.97
N PHE A 295 -9.85 0.23 5.29
CA PHE A 295 -10.26 1.45 6.01
C PHE A 295 -9.36 2.67 5.75
N PHE A 296 -8.05 2.45 5.63
CA PHE A 296 -7.05 3.51 5.44
C PHE A 296 -7.26 4.40 4.20
N THR A 297 -7.86 3.90 3.12
CA THR A 297 -8.10 4.69 1.91
C THR A 297 -9.41 5.49 1.96
N GLU A 298 -10.29 5.16 2.91
CA GLU A 298 -11.65 5.68 3.02
C GLU A 298 -11.70 6.95 3.88
N VAL A 299 -10.98 7.97 3.43
CA VAL A 299 -10.87 9.27 4.11
C VAL A 299 -12.24 9.96 4.19
N GLY A 300 -12.60 10.45 5.38
CA GLY A 300 -13.89 11.07 5.64
C GLY A 300 -15.04 10.08 5.86
N VAL A 301 -14.81 8.77 5.72
CA VAL A 301 -15.79 7.72 6.00
C VAL A 301 -15.54 7.11 7.38
N PHE A 302 -14.31 6.68 7.67
CA PHE A 302 -13.95 6.10 8.96
C PHE A 302 -13.20 7.10 9.82
N THR A 303 -13.62 7.24 11.07
CA THR A 303 -12.93 8.09 12.05
C THR A 303 -11.48 7.63 12.26
N LYS A 304 -11.22 6.32 12.19
CA LYS A 304 -9.87 5.77 12.38
C LYS A 304 -8.92 6.00 11.20
N THR A 305 -9.44 6.34 10.03
CA THR A 305 -8.58 6.69 8.89
C THR A 305 -7.72 7.91 9.21
N GLU A 306 -8.29 8.91 9.89
CA GLU A 306 -7.53 10.08 10.33
C GLU A 306 -6.39 9.72 11.29
N ALA A 307 -6.65 8.83 12.24
CA ALA A 307 -5.64 8.34 13.18
C ALA A 307 -4.53 7.56 12.48
N ALA A 308 -4.87 6.67 11.53
CA ALA A 308 -3.90 5.92 10.76
C ALA A 308 -3.04 6.83 9.86
N ILE A 309 -3.64 7.86 9.23
CA ILE A 309 -2.88 8.87 8.48
C ILE A 309 -1.97 9.65 9.43
N ASP A 310 -2.40 9.97 10.65
CA ASP A 310 -1.54 10.63 11.66
C ASP A 310 -0.35 9.75 12.06
N ASP A 311 -0.53 8.44 12.15
CA ASP A 311 0.55 7.50 12.42
C ASP A 311 1.57 7.48 11.27
N VAL A 312 1.10 7.45 10.02
CA VAL A 312 1.96 7.58 8.82
C VAL A 312 2.70 8.92 8.81
N VAL A 313 1.99 10.02 9.05
CA VAL A 313 2.56 11.39 9.07
C VAL A 313 3.62 11.52 10.16
N ARG A 314 3.35 10.99 11.36
CA ARG A 314 4.31 11.02 12.48
C ARG A 314 5.55 10.21 12.14
N HIS A 315 5.37 9.03 11.54
CA HIS A 315 6.48 8.18 11.11
C HIS A 315 7.36 8.89 10.08
N LEU A 316 6.77 9.42 9.00
CA LEU A 316 7.49 10.13 7.95
C LEU A 316 8.23 11.37 8.48
N ARG A 317 7.59 12.18 9.34
CA ARG A 317 8.24 13.34 9.97
C ARG A 317 9.35 12.98 10.94
N GLY A 318 9.34 11.76 11.49
CA GLY A 318 10.39 11.24 12.37
C GLY A 318 11.66 10.81 11.63
N ILE A 319 11.62 10.69 10.30
CA ILE A 319 12.79 10.28 9.50
C ILE A 319 13.73 11.48 9.36
N ALA A 320 14.91 11.38 9.97
CA ALA A 320 15.97 12.37 9.81
C ALA A 320 16.75 12.13 8.50
N PRO A 321 17.24 13.20 7.84
CA PRO A 321 18.20 13.07 6.75
C PRO A 321 19.41 12.24 7.19
N ARG A 322 19.87 11.32 6.35
CA ARG A 322 21.14 10.62 6.63
C ARG A 322 22.23 11.68 6.66
N THR A 323 22.88 11.87 7.82
CA THR A 323 24.10 12.66 7.88
C THR A 323 25.14 11.93 7.06
N THR A 324 25.51 12.50 5.91
CA THR A 324 26.65 12.05 5.14
C THR A 324 27.88 12.22 6.01
N THR A 325 28.30 11.13 6.66
CA THR A 325 29.66 11.05 7.17
C THR A 325 30.55 10.96 5.95
N SER A 326 31.02 12.11 5.49
CA SER A 326 32.14 12.22 4.57
C SER A 326 33.33 11.48 5.20
N THR A 327 33.50 10.21 4.86
CA THR A 327 34.79 9.54 5.01
C THR A 327 35.73 10.17 4.00
N SER A 328 36.60 11.01 4.53
CA SER A 328 37.74 11.61 3.82
C SER A 328 38.77 10.56 3.44
#